data_AF-A0A349BCM9-F1
#
_entry.id   AF-A0A349BCM9-F1
#
_cell.length_a   1.000
_cell.length_b   1.000
_cell.length_c   1.000
_cell.angle_alpha   90.00
_cell.angle_beta   90.00
_cell.angle_gamma   90.00
#
_symmetry.space_group_name_H-M   'P 1'
#
loop_
_entity.id
_entity.type
_entity.pdbx_description
1 polymer ?
#
loop_
_entity_poly.entity_id
_entity_poly.type
_entity_poly.pdbx_seq_one_letter_code
_entity_poly.pdbx_strand_id
1 'polypeptide(L)'
;MALRVPDQAGGRAARIDLLSKVDRGAYVEPTQETVAEFLEEWLVTIRPTLKATTWNGYRSKVRNHVIPYIGGMRLTRIDGGTLNRLYTQLLESGRRKSSRKGKGYSPAVAARAQQLRADGLSLQATAEQLRAEFEEASHITKDTLASLLRRQAAYRADPSTSTDDSRSLDPSTVKAVHVTLHKAFAAAVKWERL
;
A
#
# COMPACT_ATOMS: atom_id res chain seq x y z
N MET A 1 22.25 31.56 25.39
CA MET A 1 20.78 31.59 25.18
C MET A 1 20.44 30.52 24.14
N ALA A 2 20.26 29.27 24.59
CA ALA A 2 20.06 28.11 23.71
C ALA A 2 18.56 27.76 23.65
N LEU A 3 17.97 27.85 22.46
CA LEU A 3 16.59 27.46 22.18
C LEU A 3 16.46 25.93 22.26
N ARG A 4 15.85 25.45 23.34
CA ARG A 4 15.46 24.06 23.54
C ARG A 4 14.18 23.80 22.76
N VAL A 5 14.26 22.99 21.71
CA VAL A 5 13.10 22.47 20.97
C VAL A 5 12.34 21.49 21.88
N PRO A 6 11.07 21.70 22.23
CA PRO A 6 10.34 20.75 23.06
C PRO A 6 9.88 19.53 22.24
N ASP A 7 10.53 18.42 22.55
CA ASP A 7 10.02 17.05 22.76
C ASP A 7 8.86 16.51 21.89
N GLN A 8 9.21 15.54 21.04
CA GLN A 8 8.31 14.79 20.14
C GLN A 8 7.50 13.68 20.85
N ALA A 9 7.30 13.76 22.18
CA ALA A 9 6.59 12.74 22.95
C ALA A 9 5.06 12.91 22.98
N GLY A 10 4.54 14.11 22.65
CA GLY A 10 3.09 14.40 22.68
C GLY A 10 2.26 13.80 21.52
N GLY A 11 2.91 13.32 20.46
CA GLY A 11 2.23 12.89 19.23
C GLY A 11 1.67 11.45 19.24
N ARG A 12 2.04 10.61 20.21
CA ARG A 12 1.55 9.21 20.30
C ARG A 12 0.32 9.06 21.18
N ALA A 13 0.22 9.80 22.29
CA ALA A 13 -0.92 9.74 23.21
C ALA A 13 -2.18 10.35 22.60
N ALA A 14 -2.07 11.50 21.91
CA ALA A 14 -3.18 12.10 21.16
C ALA A 14 -3.65 11.22 19.97
N ARG A 15 -2.80 10.29 19.53
CA ARG A 15 -3.09 9.37 18.41
C ARG A 15 -3.96 8.19 18.82
N ILE A 16 -3.93 7.80 20.09
CA ILE A 16 -4.77 6.74 20.67
C ILE A 16 -6.15 7.31 21.05
N ASP A 17 -6.22 8.56 21.53
CA ASP A 17 -7.45 9.21 22.02
C ASP A 17 -8.58 9.38 20.97
N LEU A 18 -8.23 9.61 19.70
CA LEU A 18 -9.23 9.81 18.64
C LEU A 18 -10.05 8.55 18.33
N LEU A 19 -9.47 7.36 18.49
CA LEU A 19 -10.20 6.09 18.36
C LEU A 19 -10.96 5.74 19.64
N SER A 20 -10.46 6.14 20.81
CA SER A 20 -11.21 6.04 22.07
C SER A 20 -12.44 6.96 22.12
N LYS A 21 -12.56 7.93 21.21
CA LYS A 21 -13.78 8.72 21.01
C LYS A 21 -14.81 8.02 20.12
N VAL A 22 -14.36 7.23 19.13
CA VAL A 22 -15.25 6.31 18.38
C VAL A 22 -15.84 5.24 19.32
N ASP A 23 -15.10 4.84 20.35
CA ASP A 23 -15.57 3.94 21.42
C ASP A 23 -16.68 4.54 22.30
N ARG A 24 -16.77 5.88 22.38
CA ARG A 24 -17.82 6.57 23.13
C ARG A 24 -18.89 7.01 22.15
N GLY A 25 -19.83 6.10 21.87
CA GLY A 25 -20.95 6.29 20.95
C GLY A 25 -21.71 7.60 21.16
N ALA A 26 -21.20 8.68 20.58
CA ALA A 26 -21.92 9.90 20.37
C ALA A 26 -22.96 9.58 19.29
N TYR A 27 -24.22 9.87 19.58
CA TYR A 27 -25.30 9.65 18.63
C TYR A 27 -25.09 10.56 17.42
N VAL A 28 -24.62 9.99 16.31
CA VAL A 28 -24.64 10.60 14.98
C VAL A 28 -25.91 10.11 14.29
N GLU A 29 -26.63 11.02 13.63
CA GLU A 29 -27.81 10.66 12.84
C GLU A 29 -27.45 9.50 11.88
N PRO A 30 -28.27 8.42 11.79
CA PRO A 30 -27.90 7.24 11.04
C PRO A 30 -27.76 7.54 9.54
N THR A 31 -26.56 7.94 9.11
CA THR A 31 -26.23 8.02 7.69
C THR A 31 -26.12 6.60 7.16
N GLN A 32 -26.70 6.38 5.98
CA GLN A 32 -26.55 5.12 5.25
C GLN A 32 -25.18 5.03 4.55
N GLU A 33 -24.32 6.04 4.76
CA GLU A 33 -23.01 6.14 4.15
C GLU A 33 -22.11 4.97 4.57
N THR A 34 -21.55 4.33 3.55
CA THR A 34 -20.59 3.25 3.71
C THR A 34 -19.18 3.80 3.87
N VAL A 35 -18.29 2.97 4.44
CA VAL A 35 -16.86 3.30 4.53
C VAL A 35 -16.25 3.55 3.16
N ALA A 36 -16.67 2.82 2.13
CA ALA A 36 -16.17 3.03 0.77
C ALA A 36 -16.52 4.42 0.25
N GLU A 37 -17.78 4.83 0.35
CA GLU A 37 -18.27 6.15 -0.10
C GLU A 37 -17.53 7.27 0.62
N PHE A 38 -17.47 7.21 1.95
CA PHE A 38 -16.75 8.19 2.76
C PHE A 38 -15.28 8.29 2.36
N LEU A 39 -14.58 7.17 2.21
CA LEU A 39 -13.15 7.16 1.89
C LEU A 39 -12.87 7.68 0.48
N GLU A 40 -13.77 7.43 -0.47
CA GLU A 40 -13.64 7.98 -1.82
C GLU A 40 -13.83 9.50 -1.84
N GLU A 41 -14.82 10.02 -1.11
CA GLU A 41 -15.00 11.46 -0.93
C GLU A 41 -13.80 12.09 -0.22
N TRP A 42 -13.36 11.50 0.90
CA TRP A 42 -12.20 11.95 1.65
C TRP A 42 -10.95 12.06 0.76
N LEU A 43 -10.69 11.06 -0.09
CA LEU A 43 -9.57 11.08 -1.02
C LEU A 43 -9.67 12.21 -2.06
N VAL A 44 -10.87 12.55 -2.54
CA VAL A 44 -11.09 13.66 -3.46
C VAL A 44 -10.81 14.98 -2.75
N THR A 45 -11.37 15.16 -1.55
CA THR A 45 -11.27 16.41 -0.77
C THR A 45 -9.83 16.73 -0.35
N ILE A 46 -9.04 15.72 0.04
CA ILE A 46 -7.64 15.96 0.46
C ILE A 46 -6.67 16.08 -0.72
N ARG A 47 -7.06 15.66 -1.93
CA ARG A 47 -6.19 15.67 -3.12
C ARG A 47 -5.42 16.98 -3.34
N PRO A 48 -6.04 18.19 -3.30
CA PRO A 48 -5.31 19.44 -3.53
C PRO A 48 -4.29 19.77 -2.44
N THR A 49 -4.39 19.16 -1.26
CA THR A 49 -3.50 19.42 -0.11
C THR A 49 -2.26 18.53 -0.08
N LEU A 50 -2.18 17.52 -0.96
CA LEU A 50 -1.15 16.48 -0.94
C LEU A 50 -0.33 16.44 -2.23
N LYS A 51 0.95 16.09 -2.09
CA LYS A 51 1.78 15.68 -3.23
C LYS A 51 1.15 14.47 -3.94
N ALA A 52 1.25 14.43 -5.27
CA ALA A 52 0.67 13.36 -6.09
C ALA A 52 1.10 11.95 -5.65
N THR A 53 2.37 11.77 -5.25
CA THR A 53 2.90 10.49 -4.76
C THR A 53 2.23 10.04 -3.46
N THR A 54 2.05 10.96 -2.51
CA THR A 54 1.36 10.70 -1.24
C THR A 54 -0.10 10.34 -1.48
N TRP A 55 -0.80 11.10 -2.32
CA TRP A 55 -2.19 10.84 -2.67
C TRP A 55 -2.37 9.49 -3.36
N ASN A 56 -1.53 9.16 -4.35
CA ASN A 56 -1.53 7.85 -5.00
C ASN A 56 -1.28 6.72 -3.99
N GLY A 57 -0.38 6.96 -3.04
CA GLY A 57 -0.09 6.05 -1.94
C GLY A 57 -1.30 5.80 -1.04
N TYR A 58 -2.08 6.83 -0.70
CA TYR A 58 -3.31 6.72 0.10
C TYR A 58 -4.41 6.00 -0.70
N ARG A 59 -4.66 6.47 -1.92
CA ARG A 59 -5.66 5.87 -2.84
C ARG A 59 -5.42 4.38 -3.04
N SER A 60 -4.17 3.98 -3.30
CA SER A 60 -3.81 2.58 -3.49
C SER A 60 -4.10 1.74 -2.24
N LYS A 61 -3.75 2.23 -1.06
CA LYS A 61 -3.99 1.52 0.22
C LYS A 61 -5.48 1.34 0.49
N VAL A 62 -6.25 2.41 0.35
CA VAL A 62 -7.71 2.39 0.53
C VAL A 62 -8.35 1.38 -0.41
N ARG A 63 -8.07 1.48 -1.72
CA ARG A 63 -8.70 0.60 -2.73
C ARG A 63 -8.28 -0.86 -2.63
N ASN A 64 -7.03 -1.13 -2.26
CA ASN A 64 -6.49 -2.49 -2.27
C ASN A 64 -6.62 -3.21 -0.93
N HIS A 65 -6.62 -2.49 0.19
CA HIS A 65 -6.49 -3.09 1.52
C HIS A 65 -7.57 -2.67 2.50
N VAL A 66 -8.44 -1.69 2.18
CA VAL A 66 -9.51 -1.26 3.08
C VAL A 66 -10.88 -1.60 2.49
N ILE A 67 -11.21 -0.98 1.35
CA ILE A 67 -12.52 -1.14 0.68
C ILE A 67 -12.91 -2.62 0.49
N PRO A 68 -12.00 -3.53 0.10
CA PRO A 68 -12.34 -4.93 -0.09
C PRO A 68 -12.85 -5.67 1.15
N TYR A 69 -12.48 -5.19 2.33
CA TYR A 69 -12.70 -5.90 3.59
C TYR A 69 -13.81 -5.24 4.40
N ILE A 70 -13.78 -3.91 4.51
CA ILE A 70 -14.73 -3.15 5.33
C ILE A 70 -15.49 -2.09 4.54
N GLY A 71 -15.28 -1.96 3.23
CA GLY A 71 -15.86 -0.89 2.42
C GLY A 71 -17.38 -0.89 2.39
N GLY A 72 -18.02 -2.07 2.44
CA GLY A 72 -19.48 -2.20 2.47
C GLY A 72 -20.10 -2.02 3.86
N MET A 73 -19.29 -1.83 4.91
CA MET A 73 -19.82 -1.55 6.25
C MET A 73 -20.29 -0.10 6.31
N ARG A 74 -21.35 0.16 7.10
CA ARG A 74 -21.75 1.53 7.42
C ARG A 74 -20.65 2.21 8.22
N LEU A 75 -20.38 3.48 7.89
CA LEU A 75 -19.34 4.27 8.55
C LEU A 75 -19.55 4.29 10.07
N THR A 76 -20.78 4.54 10.52
CA THR A 76 -21.20 4.57 11.93
C THR A 76 -21.05 3.25 12.70
N ARG A 77 -20.81 2.13 12.01
CA ARG A 77 -20.56 0.81 12.64
C ARG A 77 -19.09 0.47 12.77
N ILE A 78 -18.18 1.34 12.31
CA ILE A 78 -16.75 1.11 12.45
C ILE A 78 -16.32 1.46 13.87
N ASP A 79 -15.75 0.47 14.53
CA ASP A 79 -15.20 0.55 15.88
C ASP A 79 -13.75 0.05 15.94
N GLY A 80 -13.13 0.14 17.11
CA GLY A 80 -11.77 -0.37 17.33
C GLY A 80 -11.65 -1.87 17.03
N GLY A 81 -12.67 -2.67 17.35
CA GLY A 81 -12.70 -4.11 17.08
C GLY A 81 -12.64 -4.44 15.59
N THR A 82 -13.39 -3.71 14.75
CA THR A 82 -13.40 -3.86 13.29
C THR A 82 -12.04 -3.53 12.69
N LEU A 83 -11.39 -2.46 13.15
CA LEU A 83 -10.07 -2.09 12.66
C LEU A 83 -8.99 -3.09 13.09
N ASN A 84 -9.05 -3.60 14.32
CA ASN A 84 -8.13 -4.65 14.77
C ASN A 84 -8.26 -5.91 13.91
N ARG A 85 -9.49 -6.37 13.64
CA ARG A 85 -9.73 -7.50 12.73
C ARG A 85 -9.19 -7.24 11.33
N LEU A 86 -9.38 -6.03 10.79
CA LEU A 86 -8.80 -5.65 9.50
C LEU A 86 -7.27 -5.77 9.51
N TYR A 87 -6.58 -5.23 10.52
CA TYR A 87 -5.12 -5.26 10.57
C TYR A 87 -4.58 -6.69 10.71
N THR A 88 -5.20 -7.53 11.55
CA THR A 88 -4.87 -8.96 11.65
C THR A 88 -5.05 -9.65 10.30
N GLN A 89 -6.20 -9.46 9.65
CA GLN A 89 -6.47 -10.05 8.34
C GLN A 89 -5.47 -9.59 7.27
N LEU A 90 -5.02 -8.33 7.31
CA LEU A 90 -4.00 -7.84 6.38
C LEU A 90 -2.64 -8.48 6.63
N LEU A 91 -2.26 -8.69 7.89
CA LEU A 91 -1.00 -9.38 8.24
C LEU A 91 -1.03 -10.85 7.81
N GLU A 92 -2.17 -11.52 7.88
CA GLU A 92 -2.29 -12.95 7.54
C GLU A 92 -2.52 -13.19 6.04
N SER A 93 -3.34 -12.36 5.39
CA SER A 93 -3.87 -12.61 4.04
C SER A 93 -4.08 -11.36 3.17
N GLY A 94 -3.50 -10.22 3.56
CA GLY A 94 -3.75 -8.91 2.94
C GLY A 94 -3.06 -8.65 1.60
N ARG A 95 -2.19 -9.54 1.13
CA ARG A 95 -1.44 -9.34 -0.11
C ARG A 95 -2.31 -9.65 -1.31
N ARG A 96 -2.87 -8.60 -1.91
CA ARG A 96 -3.46 -8.72 -3.24
C ARG A 96 -2.38 -8.97 -4.28
N LYS A 97 -2.58 -10.00 -5.11
CA LYS A 97 -1.80 -10.20 -6.34
C LYS A 97 -1.86 -8.88 -7.12
N SER A 98 -0.69 -8.35 -7.49
CA SER A 98 -0.61 -7.12 -8.28
C SER A 98 -1.50 -7.27 -9.51
N SER A 99 -2.51 -6.40 -9.64
CA SER A 99 -3.39 -6.40 -10.82
C SER A 99 -2.70 -5.94 -12.09
N ARG A 100 -1.40 -5.58 -12.04
CA ARG A 100 -0.58 -5.44 -13.24
C ARG A 100 -0.57 -6.78 -13.97
N LYS A 101 -1.56 -6.96 -14.86
CA LYS A 101 -1.55 -7.85 -16.02
C LYS A 101 -0.46 -7.38 -16.99
N GLY A 102 0.78 -7.22 -16.52
CA GLY A 102 1.92 -7.40 -17.40
C GLY A 102 2.16 -8.89 -17.42
N LYS A 103 2.25 -9.50 -18.59
CA LYS A 103 2.45 -10.95 -18.81
C LYS A 103 3.78 -11.49 -18.21
N GLY A 104 4.44 -10.72 -17.35
CA GLY A 104 5.88 -10.78 -17.13
C GLY A 104 6.61 -10.41 -18.42
N TYR A 105 7.94 -10.38 -18.34
CA TYR A 105 8.75 -10.61 -19.53
C TYR A 105 8.85 -12.12 -19.73
N SER A 106 9.00 -12.57 -20.98
CA SER A 106 9.17 -13.98 -21.27
C SER A 106 10.38 -14.58 -20.53
N PRO A 107 10.41 -15.90 -20.32
CA PRO A 107 11.60 -16.58 -19.80
C PRO A 107 12.87 -16.28 -20.62
N ALA A 108 12.73 -16.03 -21.93
CA ALA A 108 13.82 -15.71 -22.83
C ALA A 108 14.48 -14.35 -22.50
N VAL A 109 13.68 -13.28 -22.33
CA VAL A 109 14.19 -11.95 -21.90
C VAL A 109 14.90 -12.07 -20.55
N ALA A 110 14.34 -12.85 -19.64
CA ALA A 110 14.89 -13.01 -18.31
C ALA A 110 16.20 -13.82 -18.30
N ALA A 111 16.29 -14.88 -19.11
CA ALA A 111 17.53 -15.63 -19.31
C ALA A 111 18.61 -14.76 -19.96
N ARG A 112 18.25 -13.97 -20.97
CA ARG A 112 19.18 -13.06 -21.64
C ARG A 112 19.69 -11.98 -20.70
N ALA A 113 18.81 -11.39 -19.89
CA ALA A 113 19.18 -10.44 -18.84
C ALA A 113 20.25 -11.01 -17.90
N GLN A 114 20.11 -12.27 -17.49
CA GLN A 114 21.09 -12.93 -16.62
C GLN A 114 22.44 -13.13 -17.30
N GLN A 115 22.44 -13.55 -18.56
CA GLN A 115 23.66 -13.74 -19.33
C GLN A 115 24.44 -12.43 -19.45
N LEU A 116 23.80 -11.36 -19.89
CA LEU A 116 24.44 -10.04 -20.03
C LEU A 116 24.99 -9.53 -18.68
N ARG A 117 24.31 -9.84 -17.57
CA ARG A 117 24.79 -9.52 -16.22
C ARG A 117 25.97 -10.37 -15.78
N ALA A 118 26.03 -11.64 -16.18
CA ALA A 118 27.18 -12.51 -15.95
C ALA A 118 28.39 -12.09 -16.80
N ASP A 119 28.14 -11.58 -18.01
CA ASP A 119 29.14 -10.99 -18.90
C ASP A 119 29.66 -9.62 -18.42
N GLY A 120 29.17 -9.13 -17.27
CA GLY A 120 29.66 -7.93 -16.60
C GLY A 120 28.99 -6.62 -17.04
N LEU A 121 27.98 -6.65 -17.92
CA LEU A 121 27.31 -5.42 -18.36
C LEU A 121 26.57 -4.76 -17.20
N SER A 122 26.56 -3.42 -17.16
CA SER A 122 25.76 -2.64 -16.22
C SER A 122 24.25 -2.89 -16.41
N LEU A 123 23.42 -2.60 -15.39
CA LEU A 123 21.96 -2.72 -15.49
C LEU A 123 21.39 -1.82 -16.60
N GLN A 124 21.99 -0.65 -16.81
CA GLN A 124 21.58 0.28 -17.86
C GLN A 124 21.89 -0.29 -19.25
N ALA A 125 23.13 -0.73 -19.48
CA ALA A 125 23.56 -1.34 -20.74
C ALA A 125 22.77 -2.64 -21.05
N THR A 126 22.51 -3.45 -20.02
CA THR A 126 21.67 -4.64 -20.16
C THR A 126 20.25 -4.29 -20.59
N ALA A 127 19.63 -3.24 -20.01
CA ALA A 127 18.30 -2.81 -20.41
C ALA A 127 18.27 -2.29 -21.86
N GLU A 128 19.30 -1.56 -22.28
CA GLU A 128 19.44 -1.08 -23.67
C GLU A 128 19.58 -2.25 -24.66
N GLN A 129 20.43 -3.23 -24.34
CA GLN A 129 20.60 -4.43 -25.15
C GLN A 129 19.30 -5.23 -25.28
N LEU A 130 18.55 -5.41 -24.17
CA LEU A 130 17.28 -6.13 -24.21
C LEU A 130 16.20 -5.43 -25.06
N ARG A 131 16.18 -4.09 -25.08
CA ARG A 131 15.27 -3.32 -25.95
C ARG A 131 15.59 -3.52 -27.42
N ALA A 132 16.86 -3.68 -27.76
CA ALA A 132 17.29 -3.93 -29.13
C ALA A 132 16.99 -5.37 -29.59
N GLU A 133 17.03 -6.33 -28.67
CA GLU A 133 16.87 -7.76 -29.00
C GLU A 133 15.42 -8.26 -28.91
N PHE A 134 14.57 -7.65 -28.08
CA PHE A 134 13.20 -8.12 -27.84
C PHE A 134 12.17 -6.99 -27.95
N GLU A 135 11.22 -7.13 -28.88
CA GLU A 135 10.10 -6.18 -29.03
C GLU A 135 9.28 -6.05 -27.74
N GLU A 136 9.05 -7.15 -27.01
CA GLU A 136 8.34 -7.12 -25.73
C GLU A 136 9.12 -6.39 -24.61
N ALA A 137 10.42 -6.19 -24.79
CA ALA A 137 11.29 -5.48 -23.86
C ALA A 137 11.63 -4.05 -24.31
N SER A 138 11.01 -3.54 -25.38
CA SER A 138 11.24 -2.19 -25.94
C SER A 138 11.15 -1.05 -24.91
N HIS A 139 10.40 -1.25 -23.82
CA HIS A 139 10.23 -0.28 -22.74
C HIS A 139 10.87 -0.68 -21.40
N ILE A 140 11.66 -1.77 -21.34
CA ILE A 140 12.23 -2.22 -20.06
C ILE A 140 13.18 -1.17 -19.50
N THR A 141 13.00 -0.72 -18.25
CA THR A 141 13.92 0.21 -17.58
C THR A 141 14.94 -0.55 -16.73
N LYS A 142 16.07 0.09 -16.39
CA LYS A 142 17.08 -0.51 -15.48
C LYS A 142 16.48 -0.94 -14.13
N ASP A 143 15.49 -0.20 -13.62
CA ASP A 143 14.82 -0.51 -12.34
C ASP A 143 13.86 -1.69 -12.47
N THR A 144 13.20 -1.79 -13.62
CA THR A 144 12.36 -2.94 -13.99
C THR A 144 13.22 -4.19 -14.15
N LEU A 145 14.36 -4.06 -14.82
CA LEU A 145 15.37 -5.13 -14.96
C LEU A 145 15.91 -5.58 -13.61
N ALA A 146 16.30 -4.64 -12.74
CA ALA A 146 16.78 -4.95 -11.39
C ALA A 146 15.72 -5.71 -10.58
N SER A 147 14.45 -5.32 -10.71
CA SER A 147 13.33 -6.00 -10.06
C SER A 147 13.08 -7.41 -10.62
N LEU A 148 13.21 -7.58 -11.94
CA LEU A 148 13.12 -8.88 -12.61
C LEU A 148 14.22 -9.84 -12.12
N LEU A 149 15.46 -9.39 -12.08
CA LEU A 149 16.61 -10.21 -11.67
C LEU A 149 16.52 -10.61 -10.19
N ARG A 150 16.15 -9.69 -9.30
CA ARG A 150 15.90 -10.01 -7.88
C ARG A 150 14.82 -11.08 -7.71
N ARG A 151 13.70 -10.94 -8.44
CA ARG A 151 12.59 -11.89 -8.39
C ARG A 151 13.02 -13.28 -8.88
N GLN A 152 13.83 -13.34 -9.93
CA GLN A 152 14.34 -14.62 -10.44
C GLN A 152 15.38 -15.27 -9.52
N ALA A 153 16.26 -14.49 -8.90
CA ALA A 153 17.22 -15.00 -7.92
C ALA A 153 16.50 -15.63 -6.72
N ALA A 154 15.44 -14.98 -6.23
CA ALA A 154 14.59 -15.53 -5.17
C ALA A 154 13.87 -16.82 -5.61
N TYR A 155 13.32 -16.87 -6.83
CA TYR A 155 12.68 -18.09 -7.37
C TYR A 155 13.67 -19.26 -7.56
N ARG A 156 14.92 -18.98 -7.95
CA ARG A 156 15.97 -20.00 -8.10
C ARG A 156 16.48 -20.52 -6.76
N ALA A 157 16.61 -19.65 -5.76
CA ALA A 157 17.09 -20.04 -4.42
C ALA A 157 16.10 -20.98 -3.72
N ASP A 158 14.81 -20.80 -3.93
CA ASP A 158 13.79 -21.71 -3.44
C ASP A 158 12.56 -21.70 -4.39
N PRO A 159 12.35 -22.78 -5.18
CA PRO A 159 11.20 -22.91 -6.07
C PRO A 159 9.86 -22.96 -5.33
N SER A 160 9.86 -23.37 -4.05
CA SER A 160 8.68 -23.39 -3.17
C SER A 160 8.30 -22.01 -2.62
N THR A 161 9.22 -21.03 -2.66
CA THR A 161 8.86 -19.60 -2.48
C THR A 161 7.93 -19.06 -3.56
N SER A 162 7.69 -19.83 -4.63
CA SER A 162 6.49 -19.62 -5.41
C SER A 162 5.28 -20.13 -4.63
N THR A 163 4.64 -19.19 -3.93
CA THR A 163 3.23 -19.25 -3.52
C THR A 163 2.89 -19.79 -2.12
N ASP A 164 3.60 -19.41 -1.05
CA ASP A 164 3.04 -19.56 0.31
C ASP A 164 3.15 -18.31 1.19
N ASP A 165 4.29 -17.61 1.20
CA ASP A 165 4.47 -16.27 1.81
C ASP A 165 3.85 -15.11 0.98
N SER A 166 2.96 -15.49 0.07
CA SER A 166 2.29 -14.63 -0.90
C SER A 166 0.92 -14.13 -0.42
N ARG A 167 0.52 -14.53 0.80
CA ARG A 167 -0.75 -14.15 1.41
C ARG A 167 -0.61 -12.97 2.38
N SER A 168 0.47 -12.88 3.15
CA SER A 168 0.70 -11.83 4.16
C SER A 168 1.12 -10.48 3.55
N LEU A 169 0.57 -9.37 4.05
CA LEU A 169 1.01 -8.02 3.67
C LEU A 169 2.17 -7.57 4.57
N ASP A 170 3.17 -6.91 3.97
CA ASP A 170 4.32 -6.39 4.69
C ASP A 170 3.90 -5.49 5.88
N PRO A 171 4.46 -5.66 7.10
CA PRO A 171 4.07 -4.90 8.29
C PRO A 171 4.18 -3.38 8.13
N SER A 172 5.14 -2.88 7.34
CA SER A 172 5.27 -1.45 7.07
C SER A 172 4.10 -0.92 6.24
N THR A 173 3.54 -1.76 5.36
CA THR A 173 2.35 -1.44 4.56
C THR A 173 1.11 -1.44 5.45
N VAL A 174 0.97 -2.42 6.35
CA VAL A 174 -0.14 -2.44 7.34
C VAL A 174 -0.10 -1.20 8.22
N LYS A 175 1.08 -0.83 8.72
CA LYS A 175 1.28 0.42 9.47
C LYS A 175 0.88 1.65 8.65
N ALA A 176 1.21 1.67 7.36
CA ALA A 176 0.82 2.77 6.49
C ALA A 176 -0.70 2.81 6.23
N VAL A 177 -1.36 1.66 6.09
CA VAL A 177 -2.83 1.55 6.03
C VAL A 177 -3.45 2.12 7.31
N HIS A 178 -2.97 1.71 8.48
CA HIS A 178 -3.40 2.22 9.78
C HIS A 178 -3.26 3.75 9.86
N VAL A 179 -2.11 4.31 9.45
CA VAL A 179 -1.89 5.76 9.43
C VAL A 179 -2.87 6.49 8.49
N THR A 180 -3.15 5.92 7.31
CA THR A 180 -4.12 6.48 6.36
C THR A 180 -5.53 6.46 6.93
N LEU A 181 -5.97 5.34 7.51
CA LEU A 181 -7.30 5.21 8.12
C LEU A 181 -7.50 6.15 9.31
N HIS A 182 -6.47 6.31 10.15
CA HIS A 182 -6.52 7.25 11.27
C HIS A 182 -6.79 8.69 10.80
N LYS A 183 -6.10 9.13 9.75
CA LYS A 183 -6.32 10.46 9.15
C LYS A 183 -7.73 10.59 8.54
N ALA A 184 -8.22 9.53 7.92
CA ALA A 184 -9.54 9.52 7.31
C ALA A 184 -10.64 9.62 8.37
N PHE A 185 -10.61 8.79 9.42
CA PHE A 185 -11.64 8.85 10.47
C PHE A 185 -11.54 10.08 11.35
N ALA A 186 -10.34 10.65 11.55
CA ALA A 186 -10.23 11.97 12.15
C ALA A 186 -10.94 13.05 11.31
N ALA A 187 -10.92 12.93 9.98
CA ALA A 187 -11.70 13.81 9.10
C ALA A 187 -13.21 13.51 9.19
N ALA A 188 -13.61 12.24 9.32
CA ALA A 188 -15.03 11.86 9.50
C ALA A 188 -15.63 12.52 10.75
N VAL A 189 -14.93 12.46 11.89
CA VAL A 189 -15.35 13.13 13.14
C VAL A 189 -15.41 14.64 12.94
N LYS A 190 -14.40 15.24 12.27
CA LYS A 190 -14.42 16.67 11.94
C LYS A 190 -15.58 17.06 11.02
N TRP A 191 -16.03 16.14 10.17
CA TRP A 191 -17.17 16.32 9.27
C TRP A 191 -18.48 15.88 9.89
N GLU A 192 -18.50 15.58 11.20
CA GLU A 192 -19.68 15.18 11.97
C GLU A 192 -20.39 13.92 11.41
N ARG A 193 -19.59 12.99 10.85
CA ARG A 193 -20.08 11.71 10.31
C ARG A 193 -19.83 10.51 11.22
N LEU A 194 -19.12 10.72 12.32
CA LEU A 194 -18.75 9.76 13.37
C LEU A 194 -18.72 10.45 14.74
#